data_AF-A0A7R9VYV5-F1
#
_entry.id   AF-A0A7R9VYV5-F1
#
_cell.length_a   1.000
_cell.length_b   1.000
_cell.length_c   1.000
_cell.angle_alpha   90.00
_cell.angle_beta   90.00
_cell.angle_gamma   90.00
#
_symmetry.space_group_name_H-M   'P 1'
#
loop_
_entity.id
_entity.type
_entity.pdbx_description
1 polymer ?
#
loop_
_entity_poly.entity_id
_entity_poly.type
_entity_poly.pdbx_seq_one_letter_code
_entity_poly.pdbx_strand_id
1 'polypeptide(L)'
;MRPREIALLARALGDIAYTPPAAWSSGLQAAAARRLPTFSPPELVDLAAGLCRMRVDVERGFGSALLEATADALPGMRSADVASLAATVASGVGGALAPSDAWVGALRARSLEVLPQMGPRELMELLPAVVKIRQAQQRRKSADADLGGETSPPAGESHKTEPLLDPDWCGALLESCRFKLTRFTAQSLPQLIECIAQAGAAPDTTWLSAFSDVSQSKADVLSGPDVARTLVTLVLRLGYVPRSSMLRAQVG
;
A
#
# COMPACT_ATOMS: atom_id res chain seq x y z
N MET A 1 0.28 12.77 29.70
CA MET A 1 -0.42 13.00 28.42
C MET A 1 -1.40 11.87 28.16
N ARG A 2 -2.59 12.22 27.69
CA ARG A 2 -3.64 11.29 27.23
C ARG A 2 -3.26 10.71 25.85
N PRO A 3 -3.76 9.54 25.44
CA PRO A 3 -3.50 8.95 24.11
C PRO A 3 -3.65 9.95 22.96
N ARG A 4 -4.79 10.66 22.95
CA ARG A 4 -5.07 11.72 21.98
C ARG A 4 -3.98 12.78 21.87
N GLU A 5 -3.46 13.25 23.00
CA GLU A 5 -2.43 14.30 23.03
C GLU A 5 -1.11 13.78 22.46
N ILE A 6 -0.77 12.52 22.73
CA ILE A 6 0.42 11.87 22.20
C ILE A 6 0.30 11.69 20.67
N ALA A 7 -0.84 11.18 20.19
CA ALA A 7 -1.11 11.02 18.76
C ALA A 7 -1.09 12.36 18.02
N LEU A 8 -1.77 13.37 18.54
CA LEU A 8 -1.81 14.71 17.95
C LEU A 8 -0.43 15.37 17.94
N LEU A 9 0.36 15.22 19.01
CA LEU A 9 1.72 15.73 19.05
C LEU A 9 2.61 15.05 18.00
N ALA A 10 2.58 13.71 17.94
CA ALA A 10 3.34 12.95 16.95
C ALA A 10 2.97 13.36 15.52
N ARG A 11 1.66 13.49 15.24
CA ARG A 11 1.15 13.95 13.95
C ARG A 11 1.60 15.37 13.64
N ALA A 12 1.42 16.31 14.55
CA ALA A 12 1.78 17.72 14.32
C ALA A 12 3.28 17.88 14.01
N LEU A 13 4.15 17.17 14.74
CA LEU A 13 5.58 17.17 14.45
C LEU A 13 5.92 16.48 13.12
N GLY A 14 5.23 15.40 12.78
CA GLY A 14 5.35 14.75 11.48
C GLY A 14 4.91 15.63 10.31
N ASP A 15 3.84 16.41 10.47
CA ASP A 15 3.30 17.30 9.45
C ASP A 15 4.27 18.45 9.11
N ILE A 16 5.08 18.90 10.08
CA ILE A 16 6.16 19.88 9.85
C ILE A 16 7.51 19.23 9.56
N ALA A 17 7.56 17.90 9.40
CA ALA A 17 8.78 17.11 9.20
C ALA A 17 9.90 17.42 10.21
N TYR A 18 9.53 17.73 11.45
CA TYR A 18 10.50 18.02 12.50
C TYR A 18 11.08 16.71 13.05
N THR A 19 12.40 16.56 13.04
CA THR A 19 13.10 15.42 13.64
C THR A 19 13.60 15.81 15.04
N PRO A 20 12.90 15.42 16.11
CA PRO A 20 13.33 15.73 17.48
C PRO A 20 14.63 14.98 17.85
N PRO A 21 15.38 15.45 18.86
CA PRO A 21 16.53 14.71 19.38
C PRO A 21 16.16 13.30 19.86
N ALA A 22 17.08 12.35 19.71
CA ALA A 22 16.84 10.92 20.00
C ALA A 22 16.29 10.65 21.43
N ALA A 23 16.80 11.38 22.43
CA ALA A 23 16.30 11.25 23.81
C ALA A 23 14.83 11.67 23.95
N TRP A 24 14.41 12.70 23.21
CA TRP A 24 13.03 13.15 23.20
C TRP A 24 12.12 12.15 22.48
N SER A 25 12.54 11.64 21.31
CA SER A 25 11.75 10.65 20.57
C SER A 25 11.61 9.33 21.34
N SER A 26 12.66 8.87 22.03
CA SER A 26 12.57 7.70 22.91
C SER A 26 11.60 7.95 24.08
N GLY A 27 11.62 9.15 24.67
CA GLY A 27 10.66 9.57 25.68
C GLY A 27 9.19 9.53 25.19
N LEU A 28 8.95 10.01 23.96
CA LEU A 28 7.62 9.94 23.32
C LEU A 28 7.19 8.48 23.09
N GLN A 29 8.07 7.64 22.55
CA GLN A 29 7.80 6.22 22.29
C GLN A 29 7.50 5.48 23.60
N ALA A 30 8.28 5.69 24.66
CA ALA A 30 8.02 5.10 25.97
C ALA A 30 6.69 5.58 26.58
N ALA A 31 6.32 6.85 26.38
CA ALA A 31 5.03 7.39 26.82
C ALA A 31 3.85 6.78 26.05
N ALA A 32 3.99 6.63 24.73
CA ALA A 32 3.00 5.98 23.87
C ALA A 32 2.85 4.49 24.21
N ALA A 33 3.96 3.77 24.38
CA ALA A 33 4.00 2.33 24.69
C ALA A 33 3.13 1.96 25.89
N ARG A 34 3.23 2.72 26.99
CA ARG A 34 2.43 2.51 28.22
C ARG A 34 0.93 2.71 28.03
N ARG A 35 0.51 3.26 26.90
CA ARG A 35 -0.86 3.67 26.62
C ARG A 35 -1.44 3.01 25.37
N LEU A 36 -0.66 2.31 24.56
CA LEU A 36 -1.09 1.68 23.30
C LEU A 36 -2.45 0.97 23.37
N PRO A 37 -2.76 0.14 24.40
CA PRO A 37 -4.06 -0.55 24.48
C PRO A 37 -5.28 0.37 24.62
N THR A 38 -5.07 1.65 24.92
CA THR A 38 -6.12 2.65 25.15
C THR A 38 -6.27 3.63 23.99
N PHE A 39 -5.44 3.53 22.95
CA PHE A 39 -5.59 4.36 21.75
C PHE A 39 -6.80 3.90 20.95
N SER A 40 -7.59 4.85 20.46
CA SER A 40 -8.58 4.60 19.43
C SER A 40 -7.91 4.34 18.08
N PRO A 41 -8.60 3.69 17.12
CA PRO A 41 -8.01 3.41 15.82
C PRO A 41 -7.46 4.65 15.07
N PRO A 42 -8.16 5.81 15.03
CA PRO A 42 -7.61 7.01 14.40
C PRO A 42 -6.35 7.55 15.11
N GLU A 43 -6.27 7.43 16.43
CA GLU A 43 -5.10 7.86 17.20
C GLU A 43 -3.88 6.96 16.94
N LEU A 44 -4.08 5.65 16.75
CA LEU A 44 -3.01 4.74 16.34
C LEU A 44 -2.46 5.08 14.95
N VAL A 45 -3.36 5.42 14.00
CA VAL A 45 -2.98 5.86 12.66
C VAL A 45 -2.19 7.16 12.73
N ASP A 46 -2.67 8.17 13.47
CA ASP A 46 -2.00 9.46 13.63
C ASP A 46 -0.63 9.32 14.30
N LEU A 47 -0.51 8.46 15.32
CA LEU A 47 0.75 8.14 15.98
C LEU A 47 1.75 7.50 15.00
N ALA A 48 1.33 6.44 14.28
CA ALA A 48 2.18 5.75 13.33
C ALA A 48 2.63 6.68 12.18
N ALA A 49 1.71 7.50 11.66
CA ALA A 49 1.97 8.42 10.57
C ALA A 49 2.95 9.52 11.00
N GLY A 50 2.72 10.09 12.19
CA GLY A 50 3.61 11.08 12.80
C GLY A 50 5.05 10.57 12.93
N LEU A 51 5.22 9.36 13.50
CA LEU A 51 6.54 8.74 13.66
C LEU A 51 7.24 8.50 12.32
N CYS A 52 6.53 7.96 11.32
CA CYS A 52 7.10 7.72 10.00
C CYS A 52 7.52 9.03 9.31
N ARG A 53 6.73 10.10 9.42
CA ARG A 53 7.03 11.40 8.80
C ARG A 53 8.17 12.15 9.49
N MET A 54 8.29 12.05 10.81
CA MET A 54 9.40 12.66 11.55
C MET A 54 10.76 11.99 11.24
N ARG A 55 10.75 10.79 10.62
CA ARG A 55 11.94 9.97 10.34
C ARG A 55 12.77 9.66 11.59
N VAL A 56 12.09 9.52 12.73
CA VAL A 56 12.73 9.09 13.98
C VAL A 56 13.01 7.59 13.93
N ASP A 57 14.08 7.17 14.60
CA ASP A 57 14.33 5.75 14.81
C ASP A 57 13.29 5.18 15.77
N VAL A 58 12.55 4.17 15.31
CA VAL A 58 11.48 3.54 16.09
C VAL A 58 12.07 2.30 16.74
N GLU A 59 12.09 2.30 18.07
CA GLU A 59 12.61 1.18 18.85
C GLU A 59 11.87 -0.11 18.47
N ARG A 60 12.61 -1.17 18.14
CA ARG A 60 12.04 -2.42 17.59
C ARG A 60 10.89 -2.96 18.44
N GLY A 61 11.04 -2.96 19.77
CA GLY A 61 10.00 -3.41 20.70
C GLY A 61 8.73 -2.57 20.64
N PHE A 62 8.89 -1.25 20.56
CA PHE A 62 7.75 -0.33 20.42
C PHE A 62 7.09 -0.45 19.04
N GLY A 63 7.87 -0.55 17.95
CA GLY A 63 7.34 -0.77 16.61
C GLY A 63 6.52 -2.06 16.49
N SER A 64 6.97 -3.14 17.14
CA SER A 64 6.21 -4.39 17.22
C SER A 64 4.90 -4.22 18.00
N ALA A 65 4.95 -3.58 19.17
CA ALA A 65 3.76 -3.34 20.00
C ALA A 65 2.74 -2.41 19.32
N LEU A 66 3.22 -1.40 18.58
CA LEU A 66 2.37 -0.51 17.79
C LEU A 66 1.68 -1.28 16.66
N LEU A 67 2.40 -2.15 15.96
CA LEU A 67 1.80 -3.00 14.93
C LEU A 67 0.77 -3.97 15.52
N GLU A 68 1.06 -4.62 16.64
CA GLU A 68 0.11 -5.47 17.35
C GLU A 68 -1.17 -4.70 17.74
N ALA A 69 -1.03 -3.53 18.37
CA ALA A 69 -2.18 -2.69 18.72
C ALA A 69 -3.00 -2.28 17.48
N THR A 70 -2.36 -2.01 16.34
CA THR A 70 -3.09 -1.74 15.08
C THR A 70 -3.74 -2.98 14.50
N ALA A 71 -3.18 -4.18 14.66
CA ALA A 71 -3.82 -5.43 14.25
C ALA A 71 -5.12 -5.67 15.02
N ASP A 72 -5.11 -5.45 16.34
CA ASP A 72 -6.28 -5.60 17.19
C ASP A 72 -7.37 -4.58 16.86
N ALA A 73 -6.97 -3.37 16.46
CA ALA A 73 -7.89 -2.29 16.12
C ALA A 73 -8.45 -2.37 14.69
N LEU A 74 -7.79 -3.09 13.76
CA LEU A 74 -8.16 -3.18 12.35
C LEU A 74 -9.63 -3.58 12.11
N PRO A 75 -10.20 -4.60 12.78
CA PRO A 75 -11.61 -4.98 12.58
C PRO A 75 -12.61 -3.84 12.74
N GLY A 76 -12.29 -2.85 13.59
CA GLY A 76 -13.14 -1.68 13.83
C GLY A 76 -12.83 -0.45 12.98
N MET A 77 -11.79 -0.47 12.13
CA MET A 77 -11.34 0.71 11.37
C MET A 77 -12.26 1.00 10.17
N ARG A 78 -12.49 2.29 9.87
CA ARG A 78 -13.24 2.70 8.67
C ARG A 78 -12.35 2.60 7.43
N SER A 79 -12.94 2.68 6.23
CA SER A 79 -12.21 2.60 4.95
C SER A 79 -11.01 3.54 4.86
N ALA A 80 -11.21 4.82 5.21
CA ALA A 80 -10.17 5.84 5.21
C ALA A 80 -9.02 5.50 6.17
N ASP A 81 -9.35 5.01 7.37
CA ASP A 81 -8.37 4.69 8.40
C ASP A 81 -7.54 3.46 7.97
N VAL A 82 -8.16 2.46 7.33
CA VAL A 82 -7.47 1.29 6.77
C VAL A 82 -6.49 1.68 5.66
N ALA A 83 -6.91 2.52 4.71
CA ALA A 83 -6.05 2.98 3.62
C ALA A 83 -4.85 3.80 4.16
N SER A 84 -5.13 4.74 5.07
CA SER A 84 -4.11 5.58 5.70
C SER A 84 -3.12 4.77 6.54
N LEU A 85 -3.60 3.77 7.30
CA LEU A 85 -2.75 2.87 8.06
C LEU A 85 -1.83 2.06 7.13
N ALA A 86 -2.39 1.47 6.08
CA ALA A 86 -1.60 0.70 5.11
C ALA A 86 -0.50 1.57 4.49
N ALA A 87 -0.84 2.76 4.00
CA ALA A 87 0.12 3.70 3.42
C ALA A 87 1.21 4.12 4.42
N THR A 88 0.82 4.36 5.67
CA THR A 88 1.74 4.68 6.76
C THR A 88 2.72 3.55 7.01
N VAL A 89 2.23 2.32 7.20
CA VAL A 89 3.09 1.15 7.43
C VAL A 89 3.99 0.92 6.23
N ALA A 90 3.47 1.00 5.00
CA ALA A 90 4.26 0.89 3.79
C ALA A 90 5.37 1.95 3.70
N SER A 91 5.16 3.16 4.22
CA SER A 91 6.20 4.20 4.26
C SER A 91 7.32 3.87 5.25
N GLY A 92 7.01 3.22 6.39
CA GLY A 92 7.97 2.81 7.42
C GLY A 92 8.60 1.43 7.19
N VAL A 93 8.07 0.64 6.26
CA VAL A 93 8.61 -0.67 5.88
C VAL A 93 10.00 -0.52 5.26
N GLY A 94 10.94 -1.33 5.74
CA GLY A 94 12.37 -1.23 5.40
C GLY A 94 13.17 -0.41 6.41
N GLY A 95 12.50 0.25 7.35
CA GLY A 95 13.11 0.88 8.52
C GLY A 95 12.35 0.50 9.79
N ALA A 96 11.67 1.50 10.36
CA ALA A 96 10.99 1.48 11.65
C ALA A 96 9.92 0.39 11.86
N LEU A 97 9.21 -0.02 10.80
CA LEU A 97 8.05 -0.90 10.91
C LEU A 97 8.26 -2.23 10.17
N ALA A 98 7.88 -3.31 10.83
CA ALA A 98 8.03 -4.67 10.33
C ALA A 98 6.73 -5.47 10.54
N PRO A 99 5.73 -5.33 9.65
CA PRO A 99 4.46 -6.04 9.79
C PRO A 99 4.66 -7.55 9.69
N SER A 100 4.08 -8.27 10.65
CA SER A 100 4.03 -9.73 10.68
C SER A 100 3.02 -10.28 9.68
N ASP A 101 3.12 -11.57 9.35
CA ASP A 101 2.11 -12.23 8.50
C ASP A 101 0.70 -12.17 9.09
N ALA A 102 0.58 -12.23 10.42
CA ALA A 102 -0.70 -12.06 11.13
C ALA A 102 -1.28 -10.64 10.91
N TRP A 103 -0.44 -9.61 11.03
CA TRP A 103 -0.87 -8.23 10.78
C TRP A 103 -1.33 -8.03 9.34
N VAL A 104 -0.58 -8.57 8.36
CA VAL A 104 -0.97 -8.48 6.95
C VAL A 104 -2.24 -9.27 6.66
N GLY A 105 -2.44 -10.42 7.33
CA GLY A 105 -3.69 -11.18 7.30
C GLY A 105 -4.89 -10.35 7.79
N ALA A 106 -4.73 -9.65 8.92
CA ALA A 106 -5.76 -8.76 9.47
C ALA A 106 -6.05 -7.58 8.53
N LEU A 107 -5.01 -6.95 7.95
CA LEU A 107 -5.19 -5.87 6.98
C LEU A 107 -5.95 -6.35 5.75
N ARG A 108 -5.61 -7.53 5.23
CA ARG A 108 -6.30 -8.14 4.08
C ARG A 108 -7.78 -8.38 4.40
N ALA A 109 -8.07 -9.05 5.52
CA ALA A 109 -9.44 -9.36 5.92
C ALA A 109 -10.26 -8.07 6.04
N ARG A 110 -9.75 -7.08 6.79
CA ARG A 110 -10.48 -5.82 6.96
C ARG A 110 -10.64 -5.06 5.65
N SER A 111 -9.57 -4.91 4.86
CA SER A 111 -9.63 -4.18 3.60
C SER A 111 -10.65 -4.79 2.63
N LEU A 112 -10.74 -6.12 2.56
CA LEU A 112 -11.74 -6.81 1.74
C LEU A 112 -13.18 -6.37 2.07
N GLU A 113 -13.51 -6.24 3.35
CA GLU A 113 -14.83 -5.80 3.81
C GLU A 113 -15.16 -4.35 3.44
N VAL A 114 -14.16 -3.47 3.45
CA VAL A 114 -14.35 -2.02 3.24
C VAL A 114 -14.04 -1.54 1.81
N LEU A 115 -13.45 -2.38 0.97
CA LEU A 115 -13.12 -2.06 -0.44
C LEU A 115 -14.30 -1.46 -1.24
N PRO A 116 -15.54 -2.00 -1.14
CA PRO A 116 -16.68 -1.42 -1.86
C PRO A 116 -16.97 0.04 -1.46
N GLN A 117 -16.70 0.40 -0.21
CA GLN A 117 -16.93 1.73 0.36
C GLN A 117 -15.79 2.70 0.01
N MET A 118 -14.62 2.19 -0.36
CA MET A 118 -13.44 3.02 -0.61
C MET A 118 -13.61 3.92 -1.81
N GLY A 119 -13.25 5.20 -1.65
CA GLY A 119 -13.16 6.17 -2.74
C GLY A 119 -11.89 5.97 -3.60
N PRO A 120 -11.78 6.60 -4.78
CA PRO A 120 -10.59 6.50 -5.63
C PRO A 120 -9.29 6.86 -4.90
N ARG A 121 -9.31 7.90 -4.06
CA ARG A 121 -8.16 8.30 -3.25
C ARG A 121 -7.71 7.19 -2.30
N GLU A 122 -8.64 6.61 -1.55
CA GLU A 122 -8.35 5.54 -0.59
C GLU A 122 -7.83 4.28 -1.29
N LEU A 123 -8.38 3.93 -2.45
CA LEU A 123 -7.87 2.84 -3.29
C LEU A 123 -6.44 3.11 -3.77
N MET A 124 -6.13 4.35 -4.17
CA MET A 124 -4.78 4.76 -4.57
C MET A 124 -3.78 4.83 -3.41
N GLU A 125 -4.25 4.98 -2.18
CA GLU A 125 -3.39 4.89 -0.99
C GLU A 125 -3.17 3.43 -0.59
N LEU A 126 -4.22 2.60 -0.60
CA LEU A 126 -4.19 1.21 -0.16
C LEU A 126 -3.39 0.29 -1.09
N LEU A 127 -3.68 0.30 -2.39
CA LEU A 127 -3.11 -0.66 -3.34
C LEU A 127 -1.56 -0.64 -3.39
N PRO A 128 -0.89 0.50 -3.68
CA PRO A 128 0.57 0.54 -3.67
C PRO A 128 1.15 0.21 -2.30
N ALA A 129 0.44 0.53 -1.22
CA ALA A 129 0.89 0.21 0.13
C ALA A 129 0.93 -1.30 0.39
N VAL A 130 -0.14 -2.02 0.03
CA VAL A 130 -0.21 -3.48 0.18
C VAL A 130 0.85 -4.17 -0.69
N VAL A 131 1.04 -3.73 -1.94
CA VAL A 131 2.10 -4.24 -2.82
C VAL A 131 3.48 -4.05 -2.18
N LYS A 132 3.78 -2.84 -1.69
CA LYS A 132 5.07 -2.54 -1.05
C LYS A 132 5.31 -3.36 0.22
N ILE A 133 4.29 -3.51 1.07
CA ILE A 133 4.35 -4.33 2.29
C ILE A 133 4.69 -5.79 1.94
N ARG A 134 3.99 -6.37 0.95
CA ARG A 134 4.23 -7.76 0.51
C ARG A 134 5.60 -7.97 -0.10
N GLN A 135 6.05 -7.07 -0.98
CA GLN A 135 7.40 -7.14 -1.55
C GLN A 135 8.48 -7.11 -0.46
N ALA A 136 8.30 -6.29 0.58
CA ALA A 136 9.25 -6.25 1.68
C ALA A 136 9.23 -7.52 2.54
N GLN A 137 8.07 -8.14 2.77
CA GLN A 137 7.98 -9.43 3.44
C GLN A 137 8.68 -10.54 2.63
N GLN A 138 8.49 -10.58 1.31
CA GLN A 138 9.17 -11.54 0.44
C GLN A 138 10.69 -11.37 0.50
N ARG A 139 11.20 -10.14 0.39
CA ARG A 139 12.65 -9.86 0.49
C ARG A 139 13.24 -10.32 1.82
N ARG A 140 12.51 -10.19 2.92
CA ARG A 140 12.95 -10.68 4.25
C ARG A 140 12.98 -12.20 4.30
N LYS A 141 11.92 -12.86 3.81
CA LYS A 141 11.86 -14.34 3.74
C LYS A 141 13.01 -14.91 2.90
N SER A 142 13.34 -14.27 1.78
CA SER A 142 14.49 -14.68 0.95
C SER A 142 15.82 -14.47 1.67
N ALA A 143 16.02 -13.34 2.35
CA ALA A 143 17.25 -13.07 3.10
C ALA A 143 17.46 -14.03 4.29
N ASP A 144 16.38 -14.41 4.98
CA ASP A 144 16.43 -15.39 6.07
C ASP A 144 16.74 -16.81 5.56
N ALA A 145 16.25 -17.17 4.36
CA ALA A 145 16.52 -18.46 3.74
C ALA A 145 17.99 -18.61 3.32
N ASP A 146 18.61 -17.54 2.81
CA ASP A 146 20.03 -17.55 2.40
C ASP A 146 20.99 -17.75 3.59
N LEU A 147 20.59 -17.36 4.80
CA LEU A 147 21.36 -17.58 6.02
C LEU A 147 21.21 -18.99 6.60
N GLY A 148 20.16 -19.72 6.20
CA GLY A 148 19.83 -21.07 6.68
C GLY A 148 20.49 -22.21 5.90
N GLY A 149 21.57 -21.93 5.16
CA GLY A 149 22.22 -22.80 4.19
C GLY A 149 22.01 -24.31 4.35
N GLU A 150 21.29 -24.92 3.41
CA GLU A 150 21.60 -26.20 2.77
C GLU A 150 20.51 -26.60 1.75
N THR A 151 20.97 -27.31 0.71
CA THR A 151 20.23 -27.91 -0.42
C THR A 151 19.81 -27.00 -1.58
N SER A 152 20.69 -26.94 -2.59
CA SER A 152 20.38 -26.43 -3.93
C SER A 152 19.20 -27.19 -4.56
N PRO A 153 18.15 -26.49 -5.01
CA PRO A 153 17.06 -27.12 -5.75
C PRO A 153 17.49 -27.45 -7.19
N PRO A 154 16.93 -28.54 -7.78
CA PRO A 154 17.27 -28.99 -9.13
C PRO A 154 16.83 -27.99 -10.20
N ALA A 155 17.71 -27.73 -11.16
CA ALA A 155 17.49 -26.85 -12.30
C ALA A 155 16.43 -27.43 -13.25
N GLY A 156 15.28 -26.77 -13.38
CA GLY A 156 14.34 -27.12 -14.46
C GLY A 156 12.90 -26.62 -14.35
N GLU A 157 12.43 -26.18 -13.18
CA GLU A 157 11.04 -25.74 -13.05
C GLU A 157 10.86 -24.28 -13.51
N SER A 158 10.13 -24.11 -14.61
CA SER A 158 9.62 -22.80 -15.03
C SER A 158 8.80 -22.22 -13.87
N HIS A 159 9.39 -21.27 -13.15
CA HIS A 159 8.74 -20.52 -12.08
C HIS A 159 7.49 -19.85 -12.65
N LYS A 160 6.32 -20.49 -12.44
CA LYS A 160 5.06 -19.76 -12.48
C LYS A 160 5.19 -18.67 -11.42
N THR A 161 5.27 -17.42 -11.87
CA THR A 161 5.28 -16.26 -10.97
C THR A 161 4.02 -16.33 -10.12
N GLU A 162 4.17 -16.74 -8.86
CA GLU A 162 3.05 -16.74 -7.93
C GLU A 162 2.53 -15.30 -7.78
N PRO A 163 1.21 -15.11 -7.74
CA PRO A 163 0.64 -13.79 -7.57
C PRO A 163 1.12 -13.21 -6.23
N LEU A 164 1.55 -11.94 -6.26
CA LEU A 164 2.04 -11.25 -5.06
C LEU A 164 0.92 -11.10 -4.02
N LEU A 165 -0.30 -10.84 -4.50
CA LEU A 165 -1.49 -10.67 -3.68
C LEU A 165 -2.47 -11.82 -3.87
N ASP A 166 -3.31 -11.99 -2.86
CA ASP A 166 -4.38 -12.98 -2.83
C ASP A 166 -5.37 -12.78 -4.01
N PRO A 167 -5.69 -13.83 -4.79
CA PRO A 167 -6.55 -13.70 -5.97
C PRO A 167 -7.95 -13.16 -5.66
N ASP A 168 -8.55 -13.57 -4.53
CA ASP A 168 -9.90 -13.14 -4.15
C ASP A 168 -9.89 -11.64 -3.79
N TRP A 169 -8.86 -11.21 -3.08
CA TRP A 169 -8.65 -9.79 -2.77
C TRP A 169 -8.45 -8.96 -4.04
N CYS A 170 -7.65 -9.45 -5.00
CA CYS A 170 -7.47 -8.81 -6.30
C CYS A 170 -8.79 -8.70 -7.09
N GLY A 171 -9.61 -9.75 -7.09
CA GLY A 171 -10.94 -9.74 -7.72
C GLY A 171 -11.84 -8.65 -7.13
N ALA A 172 -11.95 -8.59 -5.80
CA ALA A 172 -12.76 -7.57 -5.11
C ALA A 172 -12.24 -6.13 -5.34
N LEU A 173 -10.92 -5.95 -5.40
CA LEU A 173 -10.29 -4.68 -5.72
C LEU A 173 -10.62 -4.25 -7.15
N LEU A 174 -10.46 -5.14 -8.12
CA LEU A 174 -10.72 -4.86 -9.54
C LEU A 174 -12.19 -4.46 -9.74
N GLU A 175 -13.12 -5.17 -9.11
CA GLU A 175 -14.54 -4.85 -9.16
C GLU A 175 -14.82 -3.49 -8.51
N SER A 176 -14.22 -3.20 -7.36
CA SER A 176 -14.33 -1.90 -6.69
C SER A 176 -13.78 -0.75 -7.55
N CYS A 177 -12.67 -0.98 -8.27
CA CYS A 177 -12.08 -0.01 -9.18
C CYS A 177 -12.95 0.18 -10.42
N ARG A 178 -13.53 -0.89 -10.98
CA ARG A 178 -14.35 -0.88 -12.21
C ARG A 178 -15.47 0.15 -12.12
N PHE A 179 -16.24 0.15 -11.03
CA PHE A 179 -17.34 1.10 -10.81
C PHE A 179 -16.88 2.55 -10.57
N LYS A 180 -15.58 2.75 -10.32
CA LYS A 180 -15.00 4.04 -9.92
C LYS A 180 -14.00 4.59 -10.95
N LEU A 181 -13.70 3.86 -12.03
CA LEU A 181 -12.69 4.23 -13.04
C LEU A 181 -12.83 5.68 -13.51
N THR A 182 -14.04 6.12 -13.83
CA THR A 182 -14.31 7.49 -14.31
C THR A 182 -13.96 8.57 -13.28
N ARG A 183 -13.95 8.24 -11.97
CA ARG A 183 -13.66 9.16 -10.86
C ARG A 183 -12.17 9.28 -10.51
N PHE A 184 -11.31 8.39 -11.03
CA PHE A 184 -9.88 8.54 -10.85
C PHE A 184 -9.37 9.78 -11.60
N THR A 185 -8.36 10.46 -11.06
CA THR A 185 -7.68 11.55 -11.79
C THR A 185 -6.87 10.98 -12.95
N ALA A 186 -6.58 11.78 -13.99
CA ALA A 186 -5.71 11.36 -15.09
C ALA A 186 -4.37 10.84 -14.55
N GLN A 187 -3.76 11.58 -13.63
CA GLN A 187 -2.47 11.28 -13.02
C GLN A 187 -2.46 9.96 -12.22
N SER A 188 -3.61 9.53 -11.68
CA SER A 188 -3.69 8.27 -10.92
C SER A 188 -3.84 7.02 -11.78
N LEU A 189 -4.29 7.13 -13.04
CA LEU A 189 -4.54 5.95 -13.89
C LEU A 189 -3.27 5.15 -14.24
N PRO A 190 -2.14 5.78 -14.64
CA PRO A 190 -0.89 5.06 -14.90
C PRO A 190 -0.39 4.30 -13.66
N GLN A 191 -0.50 4.93 -12.49
CA GLN A 191 -0.10 4.31 -11.22
C GLN A 191 -1.03 3.14 -10.86
N LEU A 192 -2.34 3.31 -11.06
CA LEU A 192 -3.34 2.26 -10.79
C LEU A 192 -3.02 0.99 -11.59
N ILE A 193 -2.85 1.11 -12.92
CA ILE A 193 -2.60 -0.05 -13.77
C ILE A 193 -1.25 -0.70 -13.47
N GLU A 194 -0.24 0.10 -13.16
CA GLU A 194 1.06 -0.42 -12.75
C GLU A 194 0.95 -1.22 -11.45
N CYS A 195 0.24 -0.70 -10.45
CA CYS A 195 0.09 -1.42 -9.19
C CYS A 195 -0.75 -2.69 -9.34
N ILE A 196 -1.77 -2.68 -10.20
CA ILE A 196 -2.56 -3.90 -10.55
C ILE A 196 -1.63 -4.97 -11.16
N ALA A 197 -0.78 -4.57 -12.10
CA ALA A 197 0.18 -5.50 -12.71
C ALA A 197 1.22 -6.01 -11.68
N GLN A 198 1.75 -5.13 -10.82
CA GLN A 198 2.69 -5.52 -9.76
C GLN A 198 2.06 -6.42 -8.69
N ALA A 199 0.77 -6.25 -8.42
CA ALA A 199 0.00 -7.12 -7.52
C ALA A 199 -0.17 -8.54 -8.07
N GLY A 200 0.09 -8.76 -9.36
CA GLY A 200 -0.21 -10.03 -10.04
C GLY A 200 -1.70 -10.23 -10.27
N ALA A 201 -2.49 -9.14 -10.27
CA ALA A 201 -3.91 -9.21 -10.58
C ALA A 201 -4.12 -9.43 -12.09
N ALA A 202 -5.14 -10.21 -12.46
CA ALA A 202 -5.48 -10.53 -13.83
C ALA A 202 -6.84 -9.89 -14.21
N PRO A 203 -6.87 -8.59 -14.56
CA PRO A 203 -8.10 -7.96 -15.04
C PRO A 203 -8.56 -8.62 -16.35
N ASP A 204 -9.86 -8.84 -16.48
CA ASP A 204 -10.43 -9.36 -17.72
C ASP A 204 -10.42 -8.30 -18.84
N THR A 205 -10.73 -8.74 -20.05
CA THR A 205 -10.77 -7.86 -21.24
C THR A 205 -11.81 -6.76 -21.13
N THR A 206 -12.89 -6.97 -20.37
CA THR A 206 -13.95 -5.98 -20.16
C THR A 206 -13.45 -4.84 -19.27
N TRP A 207 -12.76 -5.18 -18.18
CA TRP A 207 -12.12 -4.23 -17.28
C TRP A 207 -11.04 -3.43 -17.99
N LEU A 208 -10.16 -4.12 -18.74
CA LEU A 208 -9.07 -3.49 -19.51
C LEU A 208 -9.59 -2.55 -20.58
N SER A 209 -10.68 -2.91 -21.28
CA SER A 209 -11.35 -2.02 -22.22
C SER A 209 -11.90 -0.77 -21.53
N ALA A 210 -12.60 -0.93 -20.42
CA ALA A 210 -13.14 0.21 -19.67
C ALA A 210 -12.03 1.14 -19.16
N PHE A 211 -10.92 0.58 -18.66
CA PHE A 211 -9.74 1.35 -18.24
C PHE A 211 -9.11 2.10 -19.43
N SER A 212 -9.00 1.46 -20.59
CA SER A 212 -8.48 2.08 -21.81
C SER A 212 -9.37 3.25 -22.26
N ASP A 213 -10.68 3.08 -22.29
CA ASP A 213 -11.63 4.12 -22.69
C ASP A 213 -11.55 5.34 -21.75
N VAL A 214 -11.50 5.10 -20.43
CA VAL A 214 -11.34 6.17 -19.44
C VAL A 214 -9.99 6.87 -19.58
N SER A 215 -8.90 6.12 -19.78
CA SER A 215 -7.56 6.71 -20.00
C SER A 215 -7.53 7.56 -21.26
N GLN A 216 -8.16 7.11 -22.34
CA GLN A 216 -8.26 7.87 -23.59
C GLN A 216 -9.06 9.16 -23.40
N SER A 217 -10.19 9.12 -22.68
CA SER A 217 -10.99 10.32 -22.39
C SER A 217 -10.27 11.40 -21.58
N LYS A 218 -9.10 11.08 -21.01
CA LYS A 218 -8.26 11.97 -20.19
C LYS A 218 -6.87 12.16 -20.78
N ALA A 219 -6.66 11.74 -22.04
CA ALA A 219 -5.35 11.71 -22.67
C ALA A 219 -4.75 13.10 -22.87
N ASP A 220 -5.59 14.13 -23.00
CA ASP A 220 -5.20 15.54 -23.10
C ASP A 220 -4.53 16.08 -21.81
N VAL A 221 -4.78 15.45 -20.67
CA VAL A 221 -4.20 15.81 -19.36
C VAL A 221 -2.98 14.94 -19.01
N LEU A 222 -2.81 13.80 -19.66
CA LEU A 222 -1.70 12.88 -19.39
C LEU A 222 -0.40 13.38 -20.00
N SER A 223 0.69 13.25 -19.26
CA SER A 223 2.02 13.49 -19.81
C SER A 223 2.41 12.37 -20.79
N GLY A 224 3.26 12.66 -21.77
CA GLY A 224 3.82 11.65 -22.67
C GLY A 224 4.42 10.43 -21.94
N PRO A 225 5.24 10.62 -20.89
CA PRO A 225 5.73 9.52 -20.05
C PRO A 225 4.64 8.67 -19.39
N ASP A 226 3.55 9.29 -18.92
CA ASP A 226 2.44 8.58 -18.29
C ASP A 226 1.66 7.73 -19.30
N VAL A 227 1.45 8.24 -20.52
CA VAL A 227 0.87 7.46 -21.62
C VAL A 227 1.76 6.27 -21.96
N ALA A 228 3.08 6.49 -22.12
CA ALA A 228 4.03 5.42 -22.42
C ALA A 228 4.04 4.34 -21.32
N ARG A 229 4.08 4.74 -20.05
CA ARG A 229 4.03 3.82 -18.90
C ARG A 229 2.74 2.99 -18.90
N THR A 230 1.61 3.63 -19.18
CA THR A 230 0.31 2.97 -19.26
C THR A 230 0.29 1.93 -20.38
N LEU A 231 0.73 2.29 -21.58
CA LEU A 231 0.80 1.39 -22.74
C LEU A 231 1.74 0.21 -22.50
N VAL A 232 2.94 0.47 -21.97
CA VAL A 232 3.91 -0.58 -21.61
C VAL A 232 3.32 -1.57 -20.61
N THR A 233 2.61 -1.08 -19.60
CA THR A 233 1.98 -1.95 -18.60
C THR A 233 0.87 -2.78 -19.22
N LEU A 234 -0.02 -2.17 -20.02
CA LEU A 234 -1.11 -2.88 -20.68
C LEU A 234 -0.59 -3.97 -21.63
N VAL A 235 0.36 -3.63 -22.50
CA VAL A 235 0.84 -4.55 -23.54
C VAL A 235 1.78 -5.59 -22.98
N LEU A 236 2.83 -5.19 -22.26
CA LEU A 236 3.91 -6.09 -21.88
C LEU A 236 3.62 -6.86 -20.58
N ARG A 237 2.86 -6.28 -19.65
CA ARG A 237 2.58 -6.93 -18.35
C ARG A 237 1.21 -7.58 -18.30
N LEU A 238 0.21 -7.02 -18.99
CA LEU A 238 -1.16 -7.50 -18.95
C LEU A 238 -1.64 -8.14 -20.26
N GLY A 239 -0.79 -8.16 -21.30
CA GLY A 239 -1.13 -8.80 -22.59
C GLY A 239 -2.29 -8.15 -23.33
N TYR A 240 -2.60 -6.88 -23.03
CA TYR A 240 -3.72 -6.15 -23.60
C TYR A 240 -3.24 -5.11 -24.61
N VAL A 241 -3.80 -5.14 -25.81
CA VAL A 241 -3.52 -4.16 -26.87
C VAL A 241 -4.67 -3.15 -26.95
N PRO A 242 -4.47 -1.88 -26.53
CA PRO A 242 -5.49 -0.85 -26.61
C PRO A 242 -5.87 -0.52 -28.06
N ARG A 243 -7.08 0.01 -28.26
CA ARG A 243 -7.53 0.49 -29.58
C ARG A 243 -6.63 1.65 -30.06
N SER A 244 -6.46 1.73 -31.38
CA SER A 244 -5.43 2.54 -32.06
C SER A 244 -5.45 4.04 -31.76
N SER A 245 -6.53 4.56 -31.19
CA SER A 245 -6.68 5.96 -30.80
C SER A 245 -5.70 6.39 -29.71
N MET A 246 -5.38 5.51 -28.75
CA MET A 246 -4.45 5.84 -27.66
C MET A 246 -3.00 5.94 -28.17
N LEU A 247 -2.64 5.21 -29.22
CA LEU A 247 -1.30 5.22 -29.83
C LEU A 247 -1.02 6.51 -30.61
N ARG A 248 -2.05 7.16 -31.16
CA ARG A 248 -1.88 8.38 -31.98
C ARG A 248 -1.62 9.63 -31.14
N ALA A 249 -2.06 9.65 -29.87
CA ALA A 249 -1.88 10.80 -28.98
C ALA A 249 -0.40 11.11 -28.64
N GLN A 250 0.55 10.24 -29.00
CA GLN A 250 1.99 10.49 -28.81
C GLN A 250 2.71 11.12 -30.01
N VAL A 251 2.04 11.23 -31.17
CA VAL A 251 2.68 11.64 -32.44
C VAL A 251 2.30 13.07 -32.85
N GLY A 252 1.43 13.74 -32.09
CA GLY A 252 1.09 15.16 -32.25
C GLY A 252 1.60 15.97 -31.07
#